data_AF-A0A6P0UUE8-F1
#
_entry.id   AF-A0A6P0UUE8-F1
#
_cell.length_a   1.000
_cell.length_b   1.000
_cell.length_c   1.000
_cell.angle_alpha   90.00
_cell.angle_beta   90.00
_cell.angle_gamma   90.00
#
_symmetry.space_group_name_H-M   'P 1'
#
loop_
_entity.id
_entity.type
_entity.pdbx_description
1 polymer ?
#
loop_
_entity_poly.entity_id
_entity_poly.type
_entity_poly.pdbx_seq_one_letter_code
_entity_poly.pdbx_strand_id
1 'polypeptide(L)'
;MLLRRVSIISVFLLTLGGVVALANPNPWTNSQMAQSFEGKQPTRRLKPKLTQELNLSPEQKQQLKAIHQEYKGEIKRQIRELRQAKQELGNLMAGTAPVREVRLKYGEVANMQQQLGELRFESTLAMREVMTIEQRSRFNRLMQKRQENFGERQAHIRGHED
;
A
#
# COMPACT_ATOMS: atom_id res chain seq x y z
N MET A 1 -39.88 23.64 35.42
CA MET A 1 -39.63 22.93 36.70
C MET A 1 -39.27 21.50 36.36
N LEU A 2 -38.20 20.85 36.80
CA LEU A 2 -37.02 21.16 37.62
C LEU A 2 -36.01 20.06 37.24
N LEU A 3 -34.77 20.43 36.91
CA LEU A 3 -33.69 19.46 36.74
C LEU A 3 -33.43 18.70 38.04
N ARG A 4 -33.28 17.37 37.96
CA ARG A 4 -32.51 16.62 38.95
C ARG A 4 -31.61 15.61 38.25
N ARG A 5 -30.35 16.01 38.08
CA ARG A 5 -29.23 15.10 37.88
C ARG A 5 -28.94 14.44 39.22
N VAL A 6 -28.92 13.12 39.28
CA VAL A 6 -28.32 12.39 40.40
C VAL A 6 -27.42 11.32 39.80
N SER A 7 -26.12 11.63 39.75
CA SER A 7 -25.05 10.64 39.63
C SER A 7 -25.10 9.73 40.84
N ILE A 8 -25.25 8.43 40.63
CA ILE A 8 -24.96 7.42 41.64
C ILE A 8 -23.81 6.60 41.09
N ILE A 9 -22.61 6.98 41.51
CA ILE A 9 -21.38 6.21 41.34
C ILE A 9 -21.58 4.93 42.17
N SER A 10 -21.84 3.81 41.49
CA SER A 10 -21.91 2.50 42.12
C SER A 10 -20.54 1.84 41.93
N VAL A 11 -19.69 1.95 42.95
CA VAL A 11 -18.44 1.19 43.05
C VAL A 11 -18.79 -0.23 43.48
N PHE A 12 -18.75 -1.20 42.57
CA PHE A 12 -18.71 -2.62 42.91
C PHE A 12 -17.28 -3.12 42.69
N LEU A 13 -16.59 -3.37 43.80
CA LEU A 13 -15.26 -3.97 43.86
C LEU A 13 -15.37 -5.50 43.86
N LEU A 14 -14.54 -6.10 43.00
CA LEU A 14 -13.83 -7.37 43.15
C LEU A 14 -14.64 -8.68 43.25
N THR A 15 -14.68 -9.39 42.12
CA THR A 15 -14.57 -10.86 42.12
C THR A 15 -13.39 -11.27 41.26
N LEU A 16 -12.34 -11.77 41.92
CA LEU A 16 -11.25 -12.55 41.33
C LEU A 16 -11.82 -13.87 40.80
N GLY A 17 -11.70 -14.11 39.51
CA GLY A 17 -11.88 -15.41 38.88
C GLY A 17 -10.84 -15.56 37.78
N GLY A 18 -9.68 -16.12 38.14
CA GLY A 18 -8.58 -16.33 37.20
C GLY A 18 -8.88 -17.49 36.24
N VAL A 19 -8.96 -17.19 34.94
CA VAL A 19 -8.81 -18.21 33.90
C VAL A 19 -7.35 -18.19 33.46
N VAL A 20 -6.62 -19.25 33.82
CA VAL A 20 -5.29 -19.50 33.25
C VAL A 20 -5.50 -20.06 31.84
N ALA A 21 -5.32 -19.23 30.83
CA ALA A 21 -5.13 -19.71 29.47
C ALA A 21 -3.72 -20.32 29.37
N LEU A 22 -3.63 -21.66 29.31
CA LEU A 22 -2.38 -22.35 29.02
C LEU A 22 -1.99 -22.09 27.57
N ALA A 23 -1.11 -21.11 27.36
CA ALA A 23 -0.48 -20.85 26.08
C ALA A 23 0.60 -21.91 25.82
N ASN A 24 0.49 -22.61 24.69
CA ASN A 24 1.44 -23.60 24.18
C ASN A 24 2.75 -22.90 23.73
N PRO A 25 3.89 -23.07 24.41
CA PRO A 25 5.13 -22.44 23.99
C PRO A 25 5.86 -23.35 22.98
N ASN A 26 5.91 -22.91 21.72
CA ASN A 26 6.81 -23.46 20.72
C ASN A 26 8.27 -23.14 21.10
N PRO A 27 9.15 -24.12 21.39
CA PRO A 27 10.46 -23.84 21.99
C PRO A 27 11.55 -23.70 20.95
N TRP A 28 11.43 -22.74 20.03
CA TRP A 28 12.50 -22.41 19.08
C TRP A 28 12.81 -20.91 19.16
N THR A 29 13.26 -20.47 20.33
CA THR A 29 13.90 -19.17 20.53
C THR A 29 15.39 -19.37 20.78
N ASN A 30 16.19 -19.28 19.73
CA ASN A 30 17.57 -18.80 19.84
C ASN A 30 17.55 -17.30 19.55
N SER A 31 17.62 -16.50 20.62
CA SER A 31 17.89 -15.07 20.55
C SER A 31 19.39 -14.88 20.41
N GLN A 32 19.87 -14.54 19.21
CA GLN A 32 21.15 -13.85 19.01
C GLN A 32 21.19 -13.25 17.61
N MET A 33 20.76 -12.00 17.52
CA MET A 33 21.57 -10.89 16.98
C MET A 33 20.65 -9.69 16.77
N ALA A 34 20.76 -8.76 17.71
CA ALA A 34 20.63 -7.35 17.40
C ALA A 34 21.63 -7.03 16.29
N GLN A 35 21.16 -7.06 15.05
CA GLN A 35 21.74 -6.25 13.99
C GLN A 35 20.63 -5.30 13.58
N SER A 36 20.78 -4.08 14.08
CA SER A 36 20.25 -2.86 13.49
C SER A 36 20.41 -2.93 11.97
N PHE A 37 19.40 -3.45 11.28
CA PHE A 37 19.11 -3.02 9.93
C PHE A 37 18.49 -1.63 10.04
N GLU A 38 19.35 -0.67 10.39
CA GLU A 38 19.25 0.69 9.90
C GLU A 38 19.59 0.65 8.40
N GLY A 39 18.87 -0.22 7.67
CA GLY A 39 18.71 -0.09 6.25
C GLY A 39 17.98 1.22 6.12
N LYS A 40 18.75 2.28 5.84
CA LYS A 40 18.26 3.50 5.22
C LYS A 40 17.39 3.01 4.07
N GLN A 41 16.09 2.83 4.31
CA GLN A 41 15.14 2.64 3.23
C GLN A 41 15.42 3.85 2.38
N PRO A 42 15.89 3.70 1.13
CA PRO A 42 16.08 4.86 0.31
C PRO A 42 14.71 5.48 0.28
N THR A 43 14.56 6.62 0.95
CA THR A 43 13.38 7.45 0.78
C THR A 43 13.34 7.59 -0.73
N ARG A 44 12.45 6.85 -1.41
CA ARG A 44 12.24 7.03 -2.85
C ARG A 44 11.67 8.43 -2.92
N ARG A 45 12.58 9.42 -2.90
CA ARG A 45 12.41 10.76 -3.41
C ARG A 45 11.88 10.56 -4.82
N LEU A 46 11.10 11.52 -5.35
CA LEU A 46 10.88 11.53 -6.79
C LEU A 46 12.23 11.24 -7.44
N LYS A 47 12.29 10.24 -8.33
CA LYS A 47 13.56 9.82 -8.93
C LYS A 47 14.23 11.10 -9.44
N PRO A 48 15.50 11.39 -9.10
CA PRO A 48 16.17 12.65 -9.44
C PRO A 48 15.98 13.04 -10.90
N LYS A 49 15.95 12.03 -11.77
CA LYS A 49 15.66 12.14 -13.21
C LYS A 49 14.32 12.83 -13.53
N LEU A 50 13.23 12.47 -12.86
CA LEU A 50 11.90 13.06 -13.14
C LEU A 50 11.84 14.55 -12.78
N THR A 51 12.46 14.95 -11.67
CA THR A 51 12.47 16.35 -11.25
C THR A 51 13.38 17.22 -12.11
N GLN A 52 14.45 16.64 -12.67
CA GLN A 52 15.37 17.31 -13.58
C GLN A 52 14.75 17.44 -14.99
N GLU A 53 14.11 16.40 -15.50
CA GLU A 53 13.50 16.39 -16.85
C GLU A 53 12.29 17.34 -16.99
N LEU A 54 11.65 17.70 -15.86
CA LEU A 54 10.48 18.59 -15.81
C LEU A 54 10.83 20.06 -15.53
N ASN A 55 12.10 20.41 -15.27
CA ASN A 55 12.52 21.77 -14.91
C ASN A 55 11.64 22.40 -13.82
N LEU A 56 11.35 21.65 -12.75
CA LEU A 56 10.48 22.12 -11.67
C LEU A 56 11.15 23.22 -10.84
N SER A 57 10.37 24.24 -10.46
CA SER A 57 10.82 25.24 -9.48
C SER A 57 11.08 24.59 -8.11
N PRO A 58 11.86 25.23 -7.22
CA PRO A 58 12.04 24.76 -5.85
C PRO A 58 10.71 24.53 -5.10
N GLU A 59 9.75 25.43 -5.28
CA GLU A 59 8.42 25.38 -4.67
C GLU A 59 7.61 24.21 -5.21
N GLN A 60 7.59 24.02 -6.55
CA GLN A 60 6.94 22.88 -7.18
C GLN A 60 7.53 21.55 -6.71
N LYS A 61 8.85 21.48 -6.55
CA LYS A 61 9.52 20.26 -6.03
C LYS A 61 9.08 19.95 -4.61
N GLN A 62 8.92 20.96 -3.76
CA GLN A 62 8.45 20.77 -2.38
C GLN A 62 7.00 20.29 -2.36
N GLN A 63 6.12 20.91 -3.13
CA GLN A 63 4.71 20.52 -3.23
C GLN A 63 4.55 19.09 -3.78
N LEU A 64 5.22 18.77 -4.89
CA LEU A 64 5.18 17.41 -5.46
C LEU A 64 5.78 16.35 -4.52
N LYS A 65 6.77 16.72 -3.71
CA LYS A 65 7.31 15.82 -2.68
C LYS A 65 6.29 15.57 -1.57
N ALA A 66 5.56 16.60 -1.13
CA ALA A 66 4.51 16.46 -0.13
C ALA A 66 3.37 15.56 -0.63
N ILE A 67 2.86 15.83 -1.83
CA ILE A 67 1.85 14.99 -2.51
C ILE A 67 2.37 13.55 -2.62
N HIS A 68 3.61 13.34 -3.06
CA HIS A 68 4.15 11.98 -3.14
C HIS A 68 4.18 11.29 -1.77
N GLN A 69 4.52 12.00 -0.69
CA GLN A 69 4.59 11.43 0.66
C GLN A 69 3.21 11.05 1.19
N GLU A 70 2.20 11.86 0.92
CA GLU A 70 0.80 11.65 1.29
C GLU A 70 0.26 10.32 0.71
N TYR A 71 0.33 10.14 -0.61
CA TYR A 71 -0.28 8.98 -1.27
C TYR A 71 0.56 7.70 -1.19
N LYS A 72 1.88 7.81 -1.03
CA LYS A 72 2.80 6.66 -1.12
C LYS A 72 2.52 5.59 -0.07
N GLY A 73 2.14 5.99 1.14
CA GLY A 73 1.87 5.05 2.23
C GLY A 73 0.73 4.11 1.87
N GLU A 74 -0.40 4.69 1.48
CA GLU A 74 -1.61 3.94 1.14
C GLU A 74 -1.46 3.14 -0.15
N ILE A 75 -0.87 3.71 -1.21
CA ILE A 75 -0.60 2.98 -2.45
C ILE A 75 0.25 1.74 -2.16
N LYS A 76 1.30 1.88 -1.34
CA LYS A 76 2.15 0.73 -0.97
C LYS A 76 1.38 -0.32 -0.17
N ARG A 77 0.49 0.09 0.73
CA ARG A 77 -0.35 -0.81 1.52
C ARG A 77 -1.27 -1.62 0.61
N GLN A 78 -2.08 -0.94 -0.20
CA GLN A 78 -3.03 -1.58 -1.13
C GLN A 78 -2.33 -2.49 -2.15
N ILE A 79 -1.13 -2.15 -2.64
CA ILE A 79 -0.37 -3.05 -3.52
C ILE A 79 -0.01 -4.36 -2.81
N ARG A 80 0.37 -4.31 -1.52
CA ARG A 80 0.71 -5.53 -0.76
C ARG A 80 -0.52 -6.39 -0.54
N GLU A 81 -1.62 -5.78 -0.12
CA GLU A 81 -2.91 -6.45 0.11
C GLU A 81 -3.43 -7.08 -1.19
N LEU A 82 -3.42 -6.33 -2.29
CA LEU A 82 -3.81 -6.84 -3.61
C LEU A 82 -2.93 -8.01 -4.06
N ARG A 83 -1.62 -7.96 -3.80
CA ARG A 83 -0.72 -9.07 -4.13
C ARG A 83 -1.09 -10.33 -3.35
N GLN A 84 -1.36 -10.19 -2.05
CA GLN A 84 -1.79 -11.30 -1.21
C GLN A 84 -3.14 -11.87 -1.69
N ALA A 85 -4.13 -11.02 -1.95
CA ALA A 85 -5.44 -11.46 -2.45
C ALA A 85 -5.33 -12.21 -3.79
N LYS A 86 -4.43 -11.77 -4.68
CA LYS A 86 -4.14 -12.48 -5.95
C LYS A 86 -3.47 -13.84 -5.73
N GLN A 87 -2.57 -13.96 -4.75
CA GLN A 87 -1.95 -15.24 -4.40
C GLN A 87 -3.01 -16.21 -3.84
N GLU A 88 -3.86 -15.74 -2.94
CA GLU A 88 -4.98 -16.52 -2.41
C GLU A 88 -5.94 -16.97 -3.53
N LEU A 89 -6.29 -16.08 -4.46
CA LEU A 89 -7.07 -16.46 -5.64
C LEU A 89 -6.38 -17.55 -6.47
N GLY A 90 -5.06 -17.43 -6.70
CA GLY A 90 -4.28 -18.45 -7.40
C GLY A 90 -4.33 -19.82 -6.69
N ASN A 91 -4.25 -19.84 -5.37
CA ASN A 91 -4.37 -21.06 -4.57
C ASN A 91 -5.77 -21.67 -4.65
N LEU A 92 -6.82 -20.84 -4.60
CA LEU A 92 -8.20 -21.32 -4.75
C LEU A 92 -8.45 -21.91 -6.15
N MET A 93 -7.86 -21.32 -7.20
CA MET A 93 -7.95 -21.83 -8.57
C MET A 93 -7.26 -23.18 -8.76
N ALA A 94 -6.13 -23.41 -8.08
CA ALA A 94 -5.37 -24.66 -8.17
C ALA A 94 -5.90 -25.76 -7.24
N GLY A 95 -6.62 -25.40 -6.19
CA GLY A 95 -7.14 -26.32 -5.18
C GLY A 95 -8.51 -26.91 -5.52
N THR A 96 -9.15 -27.50 -4.51
CA THR A 96 -10.48 -28.11 -4.59
C THR A 96 -11.60 -27.18 -4.13
N ALA A 97 -11.30 -25.88 -4.02
CA ALA A 97 -12.26 -24.89 -3.50
C ALA A 97 -13.52 -24.83 -4.38
N PRO A 98 -14.71 -24.67 -3.80
CA PRO A 98 -15.93 -24.48 -4.56
C PRO A 98 -15.86 -23.27 -5.49
N VAL A 99 -16.43 -23.38 -6.69
CA VAL A 99 -16.47 -22.29 -7.69
C VAL A 99 -17.03 -20.98 -7.11
N ARG A 100 -17.95 -21.07 -6.13
CA ARG A 100 -18.51 -19.91 -5.45
C ARG A 100 -17.44 -19.11 -4.71
N GLU A 101 -16.51 -19.76 -4.02
CA GLU A 101 -15.43 -19.12 -3.27
C GLU A 101 -14.44 -18.44 -4.21
N VAL A 102 -14.10 -19.11 -5.32
CA VAL A 102 -13.26 -18.54 -6.37
C VAL A 102 -13.87 -17.24 -6.92
N ARG A 103 -15.17 -17.24 -7.22
CA ARG A 103 -15.87 -16.03 -7.71
C ARG A 103 -15.88 -14.90 -6.68
N LEU A 104 -16.10 -15.22 -5.41
CA LEU A 104 -16.06 -14.23 -4.33
C LEU A 104 -14.66 -13.60 -4.22
N LYS A 105 -13.60 -14.42 -4.21
CA LYS A 105 -12.23 -13.92 -4.13
C LYS A 105 -11.84 -13.11 -5.37
N TYR A 106 -12.29 -13.51 -6.55
CA TYR A 106 -12.12 -12.71 -7.77
C TYR A 106 -12.78 -11.34 -7.65
N GLY A 107 -14.01 -11.26 -7.13
CA GLY A 107 -14.70 -9.99 -6.88
C GLY A 107 -13.94 -9.08 -5.91
N GLU A 108 -13.39 -9.64 -4.83
CA GLU A 108 -12.54 -8.91 -3.88
C GLU A 108 -11.30 -8.33 -4.57
N VAL A 109 -10.59 -9.15 -5.37
CA VAL A 109 -9.43 -8.71 -6.15
C VAL A 109 -9.79 -7.58 -7.12
N ALA A 110 -10.90 -7.72 -7.85
CA ALA A 110 -11.36 -6.71 -8.80
C ALA A 110 -11.66 -5.37 -8.10
N ASN A 111 -12.36 -5.40 -6.96
CA ASN A 111 -12.65 -4.21 -6.17
C ASN A 111 -11.36 -3.53 -5.65
N MET A 112 -10.41 -4.32 -5.13
CA MET A 112 -9.10 -3.80 -4.69
C MET A 112 -8.31 -3.17 -5.84
N GLN A 113 -8.39 -3.72 -7.06
CA GLN A 113 -7.76 -3.13 -8.24
C GLN A 113 -8.38 -1.79 -8.60
N GLN A 114 -9.71 -1.67 -8.53
CA GLN A 114 -10.42 -0.42 -8.77
C GLN A 114 -10.02 0.65 -7.75
N GLN A 115 -10.04 0.32 -6.45
CA GLN A 115 -9.64 1.24 -5.38
C GLN A 115 -8.19 1.72 -5.53
N LEU A 116 -7.27 0.83 -5.91
CA LEU A 116 -5.89 1.21 -6.19
C LEU A 116 -5.77 2.09 -7.45
N GLY A 117 -6.61 1.85 -8.46
CA GLY A 117 -6.72 2.69 -9.65
C GLY A 117 -7.14 4.12 -9.28
N GLU A 118 -8.21 4.24 -8.49
CA GLU A 118 -8.73 5.51 -7.99
C GLU A 118 -7.66 6.29 -7.20
N LEU A 119 -7.00 5.64 -6.25
CA LEU A 119 -5.98 6.27 -5.43
C LEU A 119 -4.79 6.81 -6.26
N ARG A 120 -4.42 6.09 -7.33
CA ARG A 120 -3.37 6.53 -8.27
C ARG A 120 -3.84 7.67 -9.15
N PHE A 121 -5.11 7.66 -9.54
CA PHE A 121 -5.73 8.73 -10.32
C PHE A 121 -5.72 10.03 -9.50
N GLU A 122 -6.18 9.99 -8.26
CA GLU A 122 -6.18 11.16 -7.35
C GLU A 122 -4.77 11.69 -7.10
N SER A 123 -3.80 10.80 -6.85
CA SER A 123 -2.39 11.20 -6.74
C SER A 123 -1.88 11.91 -8.00
N THR A 124 -2.30 11.45 -9.19
CA THR A 124 -1.92 12.06 -10.47
C THR A 124 -2.60 13.42 -10.66
N LEU A 125 -3.86 13.55 -10.24
CA LEU A 125 -4.61 14.79 -10.31
C LEU A 125 -3.98 15.85 -9.41
N ALA A 126 -3.64 15.51 -8.17
CA ALA A 126 -2.94 16.41 -7.25
C ALA A 126 -1.59 16.89 -7.83
N MET A 127 -0.80 15.98 -8.43
CA MET A 127 0.45 16.39 -9.09
C MET A 127 0.20 17.30 -10.31
N ARG A 128 -0.89 17.08 -11.06
CA ARG A 128 -1.26 17.88 -12.22
C ARG A 128 -1.48 19.35 -11.82
N GLU A 129 -2.15 19.60 -10.70
CA GLU A 129 -2.46 20.96 -10.22
C GLU A 129 -1.21 21.82 -9.97
N VAL A 130 -0.10 21.20 -9.57
CA VAL A 130 1.18 21.88 -9.31
C VAL A 130 1.96 22.20 -10.61
N MET A 131 1.78 21.39 -11.65
CA MET A 131 2.56 21.48 -12.89
C MET A 131 1.93 22.42 -13.93
N THR A 132 2.75 23.10 -14.73
CA THR A 132 2.31 23.85 -15.91
C THR A 132 1.82 22.90 -17.02
N ILE A 133 1.10 23.44 -18.01
CA ILE A 133 0.61 22.66 -19.17
C ILE A 133 1.76 21.94 -19.89
N GLU A 134 2.87 22.64 -20.12
CA GLU A 134 4.05 22.05 -20.77
C GLU A 134 4.69 20.94 -19.93
N GLN A 135 4.79 21.15 -18.61
CA GLN A 135 5.31 20.15 -17.68
C GLN A 135 4.42 18.90 -17.63
N ARG A 136 3.08 19.07 -17.68
CA ARG A 136 2.12 17.95 -17.76
C ARG A 136 2.33 17.12 -19.03
N SER A 137 2.53 17.78 -20.18
CA SER A 137 2.80 17.11 -21.45
C SER A 137 4.11 16.30 -21.40
N ARG A 138 5.19 16.89 -20.83
CA ARG A 138 6.46 16.19 -20.60
C ARG A 138 6.30 15.01 -19.64
N PHE A 139 5.59 15.21 -18.53
CA PHE A 139 5.31 14.17 -17.54
C PHE A 139 4.62 12.96 -18.17
N ASN A 140 3.60 13.18 -19.01
CA ASN A 140 2.90 12.10 -19.71
C ASN A 140 3.85 11.28 -20.60
N ARG A 141 4.69 11.93 -21.42
CA ARG A 141 5.70 11.25 -22.24
C ARG A 141 6.68 10.41 -21.41
N LEU A 142 7.08 10.92 -20.25
CA LEU A 142 7.97 10.19 -19.33
C LEU A 142 7.29 8.97 -18.70
N MET A 143 5.98 9.03 -18.43
CA MET A 143 5.23 7.89 -17.93
C MET A 143 5.05 6.82 -19.01
N GLN A 144 4.72 7.22 -20.24
CA GLN A 144 4.59 6.30 -21.37
C GLN A 144 5.88 5.52 -21.63
N LYS A 145 7.03 6.22 -21.70
CA LYS A 145 8.34 5.57 -21.86
C LYS A 145 8.63 4.55 -20.76
N ARG A 146 8.23 4.82 -19.51
CA ARG A 146 8.44 3.85 -18.41
C ARG A 146 7.60 2.60 -18.59
N GLN A 147 6.38 2.74 -19.11
CA GLN A 147 5.48 1.62 -19.35
C GLN A 147 6.01 0.72 -20.47
N GLU A 148 6.50 1.31 -21.57
CA GLU A 148 7.15 0.61 -22.68
C GLU A 148 8.38 -0.20 -22.19
N ASN A 149 9.30 0.46 -21.48
CA ASN A 149 10.48 -0.20 -20.91
C ASN A 149 10.14 -1.36 -19.96
N PHE A 150 9.00 -1.29 -19.26
CA PHE A 150 8.57 -2.37 -18.36
C PHE A 150 7.95 -3.55 -19.13
N GLY A 151 7.32 -3.29 -20.28
CA GLY A 151 6.86 -4.32 -21.20
C GLY A 151 8.03 -5.07 -21.85
N GLU A 152 9.02 -4.34 -22.37
CA GLU A 152 10.21 -4.92 -23.01
C GLU A 152 11.00 -5.84 -22.08
N ARG A 153 11.19 -5.43 -20.83
CA ARG A 153 11.87 -6.25 -19.82
C ARG A 153 11.14 -7.55 -19.53
N GLN A 154 9.81 -7.53 -19.51
CA GLN A 154 9.02 -8.74 -19.28
C GLN A 154 9.07 -9.67 -20.49
N ALA A 155 9.06 -9.12 -21.71
CA ALA A 155 9.23 -9.91 -22.93
C ALA A 155 10.61 -10.59 -22.99
N HIS A 156 11.67 -9.87 -22.63
CA HIS A 156 13.03 -10.41 -22.62
C HIS A 156 13.24 -11.51 -21.58
N ILE A 157 12.58 -11.44 -20.42
CA ILE A 157 12.65 -12.52 -19.41
C ILE A 157 11.94 -13.78 -19.92
N ARG A 158 10.84 -13.62 -20.66
CA ARG A 158 10.03 -14.75 -21.16
C ARG A 158 10.67 -15.48 -22.36
N GLY A 159 11.46 -14.78 -23.17
CA GLY A 159 12.13 -15.35 -24.35
C GLY A 159 13.44 -16.11 -24.08
N HIS A 160 13.83 -16.28 -22.81
CA HIS A 160 15.01 -17.06 -22.40
C HIS A 160 14.65 -18.43 -21.78
N GLU A 161 13.36 -18.81 -21.79
CA GLU A 161 12.88 -20.10 -21.26
C GLU A 161 12.55 -21.14 -22.35
N ASP A 162 12.82 -20.82 -23.63
CA ASP A 162 12.70 -21.72 -24.79
C ASP A 162 14.08 -22.14 -25.31
#